data_AF-A0A0D8FSH6-F1
#
_entry.id   AF-A0A0D8FSH6-F1
#
_cell.length_a   1.000
_cell.length_b   1.000
_cell.length_c   1.000
_cell.angle_alpha   90.00
_cell.angle_beta   90.00
_cell.angle_gamma   90.00
#
_symmetry.space_group_name_H-M   'P 1'
#
loop_
_entity.id
_entity.type
_entity.pdbx_description
1 polymer ?
#
loop_
_entity_poly.entity_id
_entity_poly.type
_entity_poly.pdbx_seq_one_letter_code
_entity_poly.pdbx_strand_id
1 'polypeptide(L)'
;MLKELIRRIIHTGRVSEAVTPQVKVQTSPAFSSGSVHLRHLDVGSCNGCEIEVGACFSPVYDLERFGIAMTASPRHADGVLITGVVTKNMLRPFHQTIAATPAPKQLIAIGDCAINGGPFLPSYAIEGAPSELLPIDLMVPGCPPDPTAIIEALRRLSGK
;
A
#
# COMPACT_ATOMS: atom_id res chain seq x y z
N MET A 1 -28.19 -24.69 24.77
CA MET A 1 -26.95 -23.91 24.64
C MET A 1 -26.03 -24.39 23.53
N LEU A 2 -25.34 -25.54 23.64
CA LEU A 2 -24.31 -25.93 22.64
C LEU A 2 -24.87 -26.16 21.22
N LYS A 3 -26.03 -26.84 21.10
CA LYS A 3 -26.70 -27.07 19.81
C LYS A 3 -27.15 -25.77 19.12
N GLU A 4 -27.47 -24.76 19.91
CA GLU A 4 -27.96 -23.47 19.43
C GLU A 4 -26.80 -22.58 18.97
N LEU A 5 -25.67 -22.65 19.69
CA LEU A 5 -24.42 -22.01 19.28
C LEU A 5 -23.88 -22.61 17.98
N ILE A 6 -23.87 -23.95 17.84
CA ILE A 6 -23.43 -24.63 16.61
C ILE A 6 -24.33 -24.25 15.43
N ARG A 7 -25.65 -24.19 15.64
CA ARG A 7 -26.59 -23.76 14.60
C ARG A 7 -26.34 -22.32 14.15
N ARG A 8 -26.01 -21.42 15.09
CA ARG A 8 -25.62 -20.03 14.77
C ARG A 8 -24.30 -19.98 14.01
N ILE A 9 -23.26 -20.71 14.43
CA ILE A 9 -21.96 -20.74 13.73
C ILE A 9 -22.13 -21.21 12.28
N ILE A 10 -22.92 -22.27 12.07
CA ILE A 10 -23.18 -22.80 10.73
C ILE A 10 -23.99 -21.80 9.89
N HIS A 11 -24.97 -21.12 10.50
CA HIS A 11 -25.81 -20.16 9.79
C HIS A 11 -25.08 -18.86 9.43
N THR A 12 -24.26 -18.34 10.35
CA THR A 12 -23.51 -17.09 10.14
C THR A 12 -22.34 -17.27 9.17
N GLY A 13 -21.78 -18.48 9.07
CA GLY A 13 -20.63 -18.75 8.21
C GLY A 13 -19.37 -18.00 8.62
N ARG A 14 -18.38 -17.93 7.72
CA ARG A 14 -17.22 -17.03 7.89
C ARG A 14 -17.69 -15.61 7.57
N VAL A 15 -17.68 -14.74 8.57
CA VAL A 15 -18.01 -13.29 8.42
C VAL A 15 -16.84 -12.51 7.82
N SER A 16 -15.64 -13.12 7.75
CA SER A 16 -14.51 -12.55 7.03
C SER A 16 -14.79 -12.58 5.54
N GLU A 17 -14.50 -11.48 4.84
CA GLU A 17 -14.50 -11.47 3.38
C GLU A 17 -13.64 -12.61 2.82
N ALA A 18 -14.01 -13.11 1.64
CA ALA A 18 -13.19 -14.10 0.96
C ALA A 18 -11.81 -13.48 0.70
N VAL A 19 -10.74 -14.18 1.09
CA VAL A 19 -9.37 -13.76 0.76
C VAL A 19 -9.27 -13.67 -0.75
N THR A 20 -9.18 -12.45 -1.27
CA THR A 20 -8.92 -12.21 -2.68
C THR A 20 -7.63 -12.95 -3.03
N PRO A 21 -7.58 -13.74 -4.13
CA PRO A 21 -6.34 -14.40 -4.54
C PRO A 21 -5.23 -13.34 -4.60
N GLN A 22 -4.13 -13.58 -3.88
CA GLN A 22 -3.07 -12.60 -3.74
C GLN A 22 -2.65 -12.11 -5.13
N VAL A 23 -2.81 -10.81 -5.34
CA VAL A 23 -2.36 -10.15 -6.56
C VAL A 23 -0.87 -10.41 -6.64
N LYS A 24 -0.43 -11.15 -7.66
CA LYS A 24 1.00 -11.32 -7.95
C LYS A 24 1.57 -9.92 -8.04
N VAL A 25 2.56 -9.64 -7.21
CA VAL A 25 3.34 -8.40 -7.22
C VAL A 25 3.84 -8.20 -8.65
N GLN A 26 3.15 -7.34 -9.41
CA GLN A 26 3.64 -6.90 -10.71
C GLN A 26 4.79 -5.94 -10.44
N THR A 27 5.89 -6.09 -11.16
CA THR A 27 7.03 -5.17 -11.12
C THR A 27 7.31 -4.70 -12.52
N SER A 28 7.22 -3.39 -12.75
CA SER A 28 7.84 -2.74 -13.92
C SER A 28 9.38 -2.75 -13.76
N PRO A 29 10.17 -2.68 -14.86
CA PRO A 29 11.63 -2.84 -14.78
C PRO A 29 12.27 -1.82 -13.84
N ALA A 30 13.04 -2.32 -12.87
CA ALA A 30 13.66 -1.57 -11.79
C ALA A 30 14.54 -0.44 -12.31
N PHE A 31 14.24 0.81 -11.91
CA PHE A 31 14.99 1.99 -12.35
C PHE A 31 16.22 2.32 -11.50
N SER A 32 16.41 1.66 -10.36
CA SER A 32 17.52 1.98 -9.44
C SER A 32 18.11 0.75 -8.76
N SER A 33 19.22 0.24 -9.29
CA SER A 33 20.13 -0.55 -8.46
C SER A 33 20.82 0.41 -7.47
N GLY A 34 20.63 0.23 -6.15
CA GLY A 34 21.31 1.04 -5.14
C GLY A 34 20.40 1.67 -4.10
N SER A 35 20.39 3.01 -4.01
CA SER A 35 19.61 3.77 -3.04
C SER A 35 18.27 4.22 -3.63
N VAL A 36 17.18 4.04 -2.87
CA VAL A 36 15.82 4.41 -3.25
C VAL A 36 15.23 5.31 -2.19
N HIS A 37 14.88 6.53 -2.56
CA HIS A 37 14.21 7.48 -1.67
C HIS A 37 12.71 7.51 -1.98
N LEU A 38 11.88 7.11 -1.03
CA LEU A 38 10.43 7.05 -1.19
C LEU A 38 9.74 8.20 -0.47
N ARG A 39 8.68 8.74 -1.08
CA ARG A 39 7.73 9.62 -0.40
C ARG A 39 6.46 8.85 -0.06
N HIS A 40 6.19 8.66 1.22
CA HIS A 40 4.89 8.15 1.66
C HIS A 40 3.77 9.16 1.38
N LEU A 41 2.64 8.68 0.89
CA LEU A 41 1.45 9.48 0.59
C LEU A 41 0.20 8.73 1.07
N ASP A 42 -0.33 9.17 2.20
CA ASP A 42 -1.67 8.80 2.65
C ASP A 42 -2.71 9.57 1.82
N VAL A 43 -3.66 8.86 1.22
CA VAL A 43 -4.77 9.45 0.41
C VAL A 43 -6.16 9.27 1.05
N GLY A 44 -6.24 8.67 2.23
CA GLY A 44 -7.49 8.31 2.89
C GLY A 44 -7.42 7.01 3.70
N SER A 45 -6.30 6.78 4.39
CA SER A 45 -6.04 5.59 5.19
C SER A 45 -6.66 5.66 6.59
N CYS A 46 -6.76 4.50 7.24
CA CYS A 46 -7.13 4.35 8.66
C CYS A 46 -5.92 4.32 9.61
N ASN A 47 -4.72 4.68 9.12
CA ASN A 47 -3.42 4.59 9.80
C ASN A 47 -2.84 3.16 9.99
N GLY A 48 -3.57 2.11 9.61
CA GLY A 48 -3.11 0.73 9.79
C GLY A 48 -1.87 0.42 8.94
N CYS A 49 -1.90 0.76 7.65
CA CYS A 49 -0.76 0.50 6.76
C CYS A 49 0.45 1.38 7.11
N GLU A 50 0.21 2.60 7.60
CA GLU A 50 1.24 3.55 8.03
C GLU A 50 2.03 3.04 9.23
N ILE A 51 1.36 2.41 10.18
CA ILE A 51 2.01 1.80 11.34
C ILE A 51 2.94 0.66 10.88
N GLU A 52 2.49 -0.21 9.98
CA GLU A 52 3.32 -1.31 9.47
C GLU A 52 4.47 -0.81 8.58
N VAL A 53 4.23 0.22 7.76
CA VAL A 53 5.28 0.91 7.00
C VAL A 53 6.29 1.54 7.96
N GLY A 54 5.84 2.20 9.03
CA GLY A 54 6.70 2.75 10.07
C GLY A 54 7.51 1.67 10.79
N ALA A 55 6.90 0.50 11.06
CA ALA A 55 7.58 -0.64 11.65
C ALA A 55 8.73 -1.16 10.76
N CYS A 56 8.59 -1.10 9.44
CA CYS A 56 9.66 -1.49 8.51
C CYS A 56 10.96 -0.69 8.72
N PHE A 57 10.87 0.58 9.16
CA PHE A 57 12.03 1.43 9.44
C PHE A 57 12.49 1.36 10.90
N SER A 58 11.85 0.53 11.73
CA SER A 58 12.28 0.31 13.10
C SER A 58 13.55 -0.55 13.17
N PRO A 59 14.33 -0.51 14.27
CA PRO A 59 15.52 -1.36 14.43
C PRO A 59 15.28 -2.87 14.33
N VAL A 60 14.04 -3.33 14.49
CA VAL A 60 13.68 -4.75 14.40
C VAL A 60 13.71 -5.23 12.95
N TYR A 61 13.20 -4.41 12.03
CA TYR A 61 13.03 -4.77 10.62
C TYR A 61 14.09 -4.15 9.71
N ASP A 62 14.56 -2.95 10.05
CA ASP A 62 15.69 -2.23 9.44
C ASP A 62 15.66 -2.27 7.90
N LEU A 63 14.63 -1.67 7.30
CA LEU A 63 14.51 -1.54 5.85
C LEU A 63 15.63 -0.68 5.24
N GLU A 64 16.22 0.25 6.01
CA GLU A 64 17.25 1.16 5.53
C GLU A 64 18.54 0.45 5.07
N ARG A 65 18.88 -0.71 5.66
CA ARG A 65 20.03 -1.53 5.22
C ARG A 65 19.96 -1.94 3.74
N PHE A 66 18.75 -2.00 3.18
CA PHE A 66 18.54 -2.32 1.77
C PHE A 66 18.71 -1.10 0.85
N GLY A 67 19.08 0.07 1.40
CA GLY A 67 19.25 1.32 0.65
C GLY A 67 17.95 2.09 0.46
N ILE A 68 16.89 1.76 1.20
CA ILE A 68 15.58 2.37 1.04
C ILE A 68 15.35 3.35 2.19
N ALA A 69 15.08 4.61 1.88
CA ALA A 69 14.87 5.65 2.88
C ALA A 69 13.63 6.48 2.56
N MET A 70 13.02 7.07 3.58
CA MET A 70 11.90 7.99 3.41
C MET A 70 12.38 9.43 3.22
N THR A 71 11.74 10.17 2.33
CA THR A 71 11.97 11.60 2.15
C THR A 71 10.69 12.40 2.40
N ALA A 72 10.84 13.60 2.96
CA ALA A 72 9.74 14.49 3.25
C ALA A 72 9.16 15.15 1.99
N SER A 73 10.00 15.39 0.98
CA SER A 73 9.62 16.11 -0.23
C SER A 73 9.49 15.14 -1.41
N PRO A 74 8.36 15.16 -2.15
CA PRO A 74 8.23 14.36 -3.37
C PRO A 74 9.28 14.75 -4.42
N ARG A 75 9.79 15.98 -4.40
CA ARG A 75 10.83 16.46 -5.35
C ARG A 75 12.19 15.75 -5.17
N HIS A 76 12.42 15.13 -4.02
CA HIS A 76 13.65 14.39 -3.71
C HIS A 76 13.40 12.87 -3.69
N ALA A 77 12.24 12.42 -4.14
CA ALA A 77 11.85 11.01 -4.11
C ALA A 77 12.05 10.38 -5.49
N ASP A 78 12.51 9.13 -5.49
CA ASP A 78 12.56 8.23 -6.64
C ASP A 78 11.22 7.50 -6.84
N GLY A 79 10.34 7.56 -5.84
CA GLY A 79 9.02 6.93 -5.91
C GLY A 79 8.05 7.43 -4.85
N VAL A 80 6.78 7.08 -5.03
CA VAL A 80 5.68 7.42 -4.12
C VAL A 80 5.07 6.13 -3.59
N LEU A 81 5.05 5.99 -2.27
CA LEU A 81 4.44 4.87 -1.56
C LEU A 81 3.07 5.31 -1.06
N ILE A 82 2.02 4.74 -1.63
CA ILE A 82 0.64 5.17 -1.49
C ILE A 82 -0.10 4.20 -0.56
N THR A 83 -0.86 4.74 0.37
CA THR A 83 -1.70 3.99 1.31
C THR A 83 -3.12 4.54 1.35
N GLY A 84 -4.09 3.66 1.57
CA GLY A 84 -5.51 4.02 1.69
C GLY A 84 -6.23 4.20 0.35
N VAL A 85 -7.51 4.54 0.44
CA VAL A 85 -8.39 4.85 -0.71
C VAL A 85 -8.30 6.33 -1.07
N VAL A 86 -8.42 6.71 -2.34
CA VAL A 86 -8.39 8.13 -2.72
C VAL A 86 -9.71 8.78 -2.37
N THR A 87 -9.73 9.55 -1.28
CA THR A 87 -10.88 10.38 -0.93
C THR A 87 -11.04 11.53 -1.91
N LYS A 88 -12.27 12.04 -2.08
CA LYS A 88 -12.54 13.19 -2.98
C LYS A 88 -11.66 14.41 -2.68
N ASN A 89 -11.42 14.67 -1.39
CA ASN A 89 -10.57 15.78 -0.96
C ASN A 89 -9.09 15.55 -1.27
N MET A 90 -8.65 14.28 -1.33
CA MET A 90 -7.27 13.90 -1.62
C MET A 90 -6.97 13.71 -3.10
N LEU A 91 -7.97 13.70 -3.98
CA LEU A 91 -7.76 13.55 -5.42
C LEU A 91 -6.77 14.58 -6.00
N ARG A 92 -6.95 15.86 -5.66
CA ARG A 92 -6.03 16.92 -6.12
C ARG A 92 -4.62 16.78 -5.52
N PRO A 93 -4.45 16.69 -4.19
CA PRO A 93 -3.14 16.42 -3.58
C PRO A 93 -2.44 15.17 -4.10
N PHE A 94 -3.19 14.11 -4.41
CA PHE A 94 -2.68 12.87 -4.98
C PHE A 94 -1.98 13.12 -6.32
N HIS A 95 -2.68 13.72 -7.27
CA HIS A 95 -2.10 14.04 -8.58
C HIS A 95 -0.95 15.05 -8.49
N GLN A 96 -1.05 16.05 -7.60
CA GLN A 96 -0.01 17.06 -7.42
C GLN A 96 1.29 16.46 -6.85
N THR A 97 1.17 15.54 -5.88
CA THR A 97 2.33 14.86 -5.30
C THR A 97 3.06 14.05 -6.37
N ILE A 98 2.31 13.25 -7.14
CA ILE A 98 2.88 12.39 -8.19
C ILE A 98 3.51 13.22 -9.31
N ALA A 99 2.88 14.34 -9.70
CA ALA A 99 3.44 15.26 -10.69
C ALA A 99 4.69 15.99 -10.18
N ALA A 100 4.80 16.23 -8.87
CA ALA A 100 5.97 16.87 -8.27
C ALA A 100 7.17 15.93 -8.09
N THR A 101 6.95 14.62 -8.14
CA THR A 101 8.03 13.61 -8.11
C THR A 101 8.77 13.59 -9.45
N PRO A 102 10.12 13.66 -9.49
CA PRO A 102 10.92 13.61 -10.71
C PRO A 102 10.70 12.32 -11.52
N ALA A 103 10.89 12.34 -12.84
CA ALA A 103 10.93 11.12 -13.66
C ALA A 103 12.39 10.67 -13.81
N PRO A 104 12.68 9.36 -13.84
CA PRO A 104 11.78 8.21 -13.66
C PRO A 104 11.27 8.07 -12.22
N LYS A 105 10.01 7.64 -12.02
CA LYS A 105 9.42 7.42 -10.68
C LYS A 105 8.72 6.07 -10.58
N GLN A 106 8.70 5.49 -9.39
CA GLN A 106 7.89 4.29 -9.10
C GLN A 106 6.68 4.62 -8.22
N LEU A 107 5.51 4.11 -8.60
CA LEU A 107 4.28 4.19 -7.83
C LEU A 107 4.02 2.86 -7.13
N ILE A 108 3.94 2.88 -5.81
CA ILE A 108 3.80 1.69 -4.98
C ILE A 108 2.48 1.79 -4.22
N ALA A 109 1.63 0.78 -4.30
CA ALA A 109 0.40 0.69 -3.51
C ALA A 109 0.57 -0.32 -2.38
N ILE A 110 0.35 0.12 -1.14
CA ILE A 110 0.41 -0.74 0.05
C ILE A 110 -0.97 -0.88 0.67
N GLY A 111 -1.37 -2.13 0.81
CA GLY A 111 -2.63 -2.55 1.41
C GLY A 111 -3.79 -2.63 0.42
N ASP A 112 -4.80 -3.41 0.78
CA ASP A 112 -5.92 -3.73 -0.09
C ASP A 112 -6.74 -2.49 -0.46
N CYS A 113 -6.88 -1.54 0.47
CA CYS A 113 -7.49 -0.23 0.20
C CYS A 113 -6.83 0.50 -0.97
N ALA A 114 -5.50 0.45 -1.08
CA ALA A 114 -4.76 1.11 -2.16
C ALA A 114 -4.82 0.33 -3.50
N ILE A 115 -5.11 -0.98 -3.44
CA ILE A 115 -5.06 -1.90 -4.59
C ILE A 115 -6.44 -2.13 -5.22
N ASN A 116 -7.50 -2.18 -4.43
CA ASN A 116 -8.85 -2.48 -4.90
C ASN A 116 -9.96 -1.69 -4.18
N GLY A 117 -9.60 -0.74 -3.32
CA GLY A 117 -10.55 0.08 -2.57
C GLY A 117 -11.05 -0.55 -1.27
N GLY A 118 -10.73 -1.82 -1.02
CA GLY A 118 -11.11 -2.56 0.18
C GLY A 118 -12.62 -2.48 0.47
N PRO A 119 -13.03 -2.45 1.75
CA PRO A 119 -14.44 -2.39 2.13
C PRO A 119 -15.10 -1.02 1.88
N PHE A 120 -14.34 -0.05 1.39
CA PHE A 120 -14.81 1.32 1.25
C PHE A 120 -15.35 1.67 -0.14
N LEU A 121 -15.15 0.80 -1.14
CA LEU A 121 -15.77 0.96 -2.47
C LEU A 121 -17.00 0.06 -2.65
N PRO A 122 -18.06 0.55 -3.32
CA PRO A 122 -18.28 1.93 -3.77
C PRO A 122 -18.77 2.84 -2.63
N SER A 123 -18.31 4.11 -2.59
CA SER A 123 -18.77 5.09 -1.60
C SER A 123 -18.81 6.51 -2.17
N TYR A 124 -19.74 7.34 -1.68
CA TYR A 124 -19.92 8.72 -2.13
C TYR A 124 -18.73 9.63 -1.82
N ALA A 125 -17.90 9.27 -0.84
CA ALA A 125 -16.79 10.08 -0.35
C ALA A 125 -15.44 9.72 -1.02
N ILE A 126 -15.42 8.64 -1.78
CA ILE A 126 -14.20 8.03 -2.34
C ILE A 126 -14.27 8.11 -3.85
N GLU A 127 -13.17 8.54 -4.45
CA GLU A 127 -13.03 8.62 -5.91
C GLU A 127 -12.69 7.25 -6.51
N GLY A 128 -11.82 6.49 -5.85
CA GLY A 128 -11.41 5.16 -6.31
C GLY A 128 -10.18 4.64 -5.56
N ALA A 129 -9.72 3.46 -5.96
CA ALA A 129 -8.43 2.95 -5.53
C ALA A 129 -7.29 3.63 -6.33
N PRO A 130 -6.13 3.93 -5.74
CA PRO A 130 -4.95 4.40 -6.46
C PRO A 130 -4.62 3.60 -7.73
N SER A 131 -4.77 2.26 -7.68
CA SER A 131 -4.56 1.33 -8.80
C SER A 131 -5.56 1.46 -9.95
N GLU A 132 -6.76 1.97 -9.69
CA GLU A 132 -7.78 2.25 -10.72
C GLU A 132 -7.52 3.59 -11.40
N LEU A 133 -6.90 4.52 -10.67
CA LEU A 133 -6.67 5.89 -11.12
C LEU A 133 -5.34 6.06 -11.88
N LEU A 134 -4.30 5.30 -11.51
CA LEU A 134 -2.97 5.37 -12.11
C LEU A 134 -2.33 3.99 -12.22
N PRO A 135 -1.43 3.76 -13.22
CA PRO A 135 -0.67 2.53 -13.30
C PRO A 135 0.29 2.42 -12.11
N ILE A 136 0.10 1.39 -11.29
CA ILE A 136 0.95 1.10 -10.13
C ILE A 136 2.04 0.11 -10.52
N ASP A 137 3.27 0.42 -10.13
CA ASP A 137 4.47 -0.35 -10.45
C ASP A 137 4.72 -1.53 -9.49
N LEU A 138 4.27 -1.41 -8.24
CA LEU A 138 4.43 -2.41 -7.19
C LEU A 138 3.19 -2.41 -6.28
N MET A 139 2.60 -3.59 -6.05
CA MET A 139 1.44 -3.75 -5.17
C MET A 139 1.75 -4.72 -4.03
N VAL A 140 1.43 -4.33 -2.79
CA VAL A 140 1.59 -5.17 -1.59
C VAL A 140 0.22 -5.43 -0.95
N PRO A 141 -0.39 -6.61 -1.19
CA PRO A 141 -1.72 -6.92 -0.65
C PRO A 141 -1.72 -7.16 0.86
N GLY A 142 -2.79 -6.81 1.55
CA GLY A 142 -3.00 -6.99 2.99
C GLY A 142 -3.79 -5.85 3.68
N CYS A 143 -4.27 -6.09 4.90
CA CYS A 143 -5.05 -5.10 5.67
C CYS A 143 -4.75 -5.13 7.19
N PRO A 144 -3.64 -4.50 7.65
CA PRO A 144 -2.49 -4.07 6.83
C PRO A 144 -1.61 -5.28 6.43
N PRO A 145 -0.76 -5.14 5.40
CA PRO A 145 0.24 -6.15 5.08
C PRO A 145 1.29 -6.27 6.18
N ASP A 146 1.77 -7.50 6.42
CA ASP A 146 2.83 -7.76 7.38
C ASP A 146 4.12 -7.02 6.99
N PRO A 147 4.89 -6.45 7.94
CA PRO A 147 6.14 -5.75 7.65
C PRO A 147 7.12 -6.56 6.81
N THR A 148 7.20 -7.87 7.02
CA THR A 148 8.10 -8.74 6.23
C THR A 148 7.68 -8.79 4.75
N ALA A 149 6.37 -8.76 4.47
CA ALA A 149 5.85 -8.71 3.10
C ALA A 149 6.13 -7.34 2.45
N ILE A 150 6.00 -6.25 3.21
CA ILE A 150 6.35 -4.90 2.75
C ILE A 150 7.85 -4.84 2.41
N ILE A 151 8.71 -5.32 3.30
CA ILE A 151 10.18 -5.33 3.11
C ILE A 151 10.56 -6.15 1.87
N GLU A 152 10.02 -7.36 1.73
CA GLU A 152 10.31 -8.23 0.59
C GLU A 152 9.89 -7.58 -0.73
N ALA A 153 8.77 -6.86 -0.76
CA ALA A 153 8.33 -6.14 -1.94
C ALA A 153 9.23 -4.92 -2.23
N LEU A 154 9.53 -4.10 -1.22
CA LEU A 154 10.32 -2.88 -1.39
C LEU A 154 11.80 -3.15 -1.69
N ARG A 155 12.39 -4.21 -1.12
CA ARG A 155 13.78 -4.62 -1.35
C ARG A 155 14.06 -4.88 -2.83
N ARG A 156 13.07 -5.39 -3.58
CA ARG A 156 13.17 -5.59 -5.03
C ARG A 156 13.40 -4.30 -5.80
N LEU A 157 12.97 -3.15 -5.26
CA LEU A 157 13.15 -1.85 -5.90
C LEU A 157 14.61 -1.40 -5.88
N SER A 158 15.37 -1.73 -4.84
CA SER A 158 16.81 -1.43 -4.76
C SER A 158 17.70 -2.45 -5.47
N GLY A 159 17.11 -3.52 -6.00
CA GLY A 159 17.81 -4.61 -6.69
C GLY A 159 18.59 -5.54 -5.75
N LYS A 160 18.28 -5.53 -4.46
CA LYS A 160 18.88 -6.42 -3.47
C LYS A 160 17.96 -7.60 -3.17
#